data_AF-A0A7Z9XYP2-F1
#
_entry.id   AF-A0A7Z9XYP2-F1
#
_cell.length_a   1.000
_cell.length_b   1.000
_cell.length_c   1.000
_cell.angle_alpha   90.00
_cell.angle_beta   90.00
_cell.angle_gamma   90.00
#
_symmetry.space_group_name_H-M   'P 1'
#
loop_
_entity.id
_entity.type
_entity.pdbx_description
1 polymer ?
#
loop_
_entity_poly.entity_id
_entity_poly.type
_entity_poly.pdbx_seq_one_letter_code
_entity_poly.pdbx_strand_id
1 'polypeptide(L)' 'MVPLFDPRRDLWIDYFVWTEDFSLIIGLTPIGRATIEVLKLNRPSVVNLRRVLQAVRKHPPQ' A
#
# COMPACT_ATOMS: atom_id res chain seq x y z
N MET A 1 9.62 -15.71 12.23
CA MET A 1 9.76 -15.11 10.88
C MET A 1 8.37 -15.09 10.25
N VAL A 2 7.97 -13.99 9.59
CA VAL A 2 6.64 -13.85 8.94
C VAL A 2 6.87 -13.79 7.43
N PRO A 3 6.12 -14.53 6.59
CA PRO A 3 6.27 -14.44 5.14
C PRO A 3 5.80 -13.08 4.61
N LEU A 4 6.25 -12.72 3.40
CA LEU A 4 5.72 -11.56 2.68
C LEU A 4 4.51 -11.98 1.83
N PHE A 5 3.69 -11.01 1.44
CA PHE A 5 2.57 -11.19 0.53
C PHE A 5 3.02 -11.79 -0.81
N ASP A 6 2.34 -12.83 -1.28
CA ASP A 6 2.55 -13.44 -2.59
C ASP A 6 1.43 -13.02 -3.55
N PRO A 7 1.67 -12.08 -4.49
CA PRO A 7 0.63 -11.59 -5.41
C PRO A 7 0.05 -12.65 -6.35
N ARG A 8 0.64 -13.86 -6.43
CA ARG A 8 0.10 -14.97 -7.24
C ARG A 8 -0.85 -15.87 -6.46
N ARG A 9 -0.85 -15.79 -5.13
CA ARG A 9 -1.59 -16.70 -4.22
C ARG A 9 -2.52 -15.96 -3.28
N ASP A 10 -2.18 -14.72 -2.92
CA ASP A 10 -2.88 -13.90 -1.96
C ASP A 10 -3.73 -12.82 -2.66
N LEU A 11 -4.93 -12.56 -2.13
CA LEU A 11 -5.78 -11.47 -2.59
C LEU A 11 -5.41 -10.17 -1.87
N TRP A 12 -5.23 -9.07 -2.60
CA TRP A 12 -4.82 -7.78 -2.01
C TRP A 12 -5.72 -7.32 -0.86
N ILE A 13 -7.05 -7.45 -1.03
CA ILE A 13 -8.05 -6.95 -0.10
C ILE A 13 -8.02 -7.65 1.28
N ASP A 14 -7.48 -8.87 1.34
CA ASP A 14 -7.37 -9.62 2.60
C ASP A 14 -6.20 -9.13 3.47
N TYR A 15 -5.20 -8.50 2.85
CA TYR A 15 -3.94 -8.12 3.50
C TYR A 15 -3.76 -6.61 3.63
N PHE A 16 -4.39 -5.83 2.75
CA PHE A 16 -4.15 -4.40 2.61
C PHE A 16 -5.43 -3.61 2.38
N VAL A 17 -5.43 -2.39 2.90
CA VAL A 17 -6.42 -1.35 2.57
C VAL A 17 -5.71 -0.02 2.32
N TRP A 18 -6.32 0.85 1.53
CA TRP A 18 -5.85 2.23 1.38
C TRP A 18 -6.46 3.12 2.46
N THR A 19 -5.74 4.16 2.87
CA THR A 19 -6.37 5.30 3.55
C THR A 19 -7.38 5.98 2.61
N GLU A 20 -8.33 6.73 3.17
CA GLU A 20 -9.35 7.43 2.37
C GLU A 20 -8.76 8.38 1.32
N ASP A 21 -7.59 8.95 1.62
CA ASP A 21 -6.85 9.83 0.71
C ASP A 21 -5.93 9.07 -0.27
N PHE A 22 -5.96 7.73 -0.27
CA PHE A 22 -5.12 6.85 -1.09
C PHE A 22 -3.61 7.16 -1.01
N SER A 23 -3.13 7.81 0.06
CA SER A 23 -1.72 8.17 0.21
C SER A 23 -0.90 7.05 0.87
N LEU A 24 -1.53 6.28 1.76
CA LEU A 24 -0.92 5.20 2.52
C LEU A 24 -1.62 3.87 2.29
N ILE A 25 -0.82 2.79 2.30
CA ILE A 25 -1.30 1.41 2.36
C ILE A 25 -1.22 0.95 3.82
N ILE A 26 -2.32 0.46 4.37
CA ILE A 26 -2.42 -0.07 5.74
C ILE A 26 -2.42 -1.60 5.67
N GLY A 27 -1.58 -2.24 6.47
CA GLY A 27 -1.51 -3.71 6.57
C GLY A 27 -2.49 -4.27 7.59
N LEU A 28 -3.47 -5.05 7.15
CA LEU A 28 -4.50 -5.65 7.99
C LEU A 28 -3.96 -6.84 8.80
N THR A 29 -3.02 -7.58 8.22
CA THR A 29 -2.43 -8.80 8.82
C THR A 29 -0.94 -8.60 9.16
N PRO A 30 -0.32 -9.47 9.98
CA PRO A 30 1.13 -9.46 10.17
C PRO A 30 1.93 -9.57 8.86
N ILE A 31 1.44 -10.36 7.89
CA ILE A 31 2.03 -10.49 6.55
C ILE A 31 1.95 -9.13 5.82
N GLY A 32 0.78 -8.48 5.85
CA GLY A 32 0.59 -7.17 5.23
C GLY A 32 1.51 -6.10 5.83
N ARG A 33 1.57 -6.01 7.17
CA ARG A 33 2.48 -5.05 7.85
C ARG A 33 3.94 -5.32 7.55
N ALA A 34 4.38 -6.58 7.62
CA ALA A 34 5.75 -6.95 7.27
C ALA A 34 6.08 -6.60 5.82
N THR A 35 5.15 -6.84 4.89
CA THR A 35 5.31 -6.50 3.46
C THR A 35 5.49 -4.99 3.25
N ILE A 36 4.68 -4.16 3.91
CA ILE A 36 4.78 -2.70 3.82
C ILE A 36 6.17 -2.22 4.27
N GLU A 37 6.64 -2.70 5.41
CA GLU A 37 7.94 -2.30 5.98
C GLU A 37 9.11 -2.80 5.14
N VAL A 38 9.12 -4.09 4.78
CA VAL A 38 10.22 -4.73 4.05
C VAL A 38 10.34 -4.20 2.63
N LEU A 39 9.21 -4.03 1.93
CA LEU A 39 9.19 -3.49 0.55
C LEU A 39 9.13 -1.96 0.51
N LYS A 40 9.02 -1.30 1.67
CA LYS A 40 8.96 0.16 1.81
C LYS A 40 7.84 0.79 0.97
N LEU A 41 6.66 0.16 0.97
CA LEU A 41 5.50 0.58 0.15
C LEU A 41 4.97 1.98 0.46
N ASN A 42 5.27 2.47 1.67
CA ASN A 42 4.94 3.82 2.15
C ASN A 42 6.18 4.70 2.38
N ARG A 43 7.28 4.47 1.66
CA ARG A 43 8.45 5.38 1.76
C ARG A 43 8.08 6.82 1.41
N PRO A 44 8.68 7.84 2.06
CA PRO A 44 8.23 9.23 1.95
C PRO A 44 8.07 9.77 0.52
N SER A 45 8.98 9.42 -0.39
CA SER A 45 8.93 9.85 -1.79
C SER A 45 7.69 9.33 -2.54
N VAL A 46 7.26 8.10 -2.28
CA VAL A 46 6.10 7.48 -2.94
C VAL A 46 4.81 8.06 -2.36
N VAL A 47 4.74 8.27 -1.05
CA VAL A 47 3.58 8.90 -0.41
C VAL A 47 3.41 10.33 -0.92
N ASN A 48 4.49 11.10 -1.02
CA ASN A 48 4.46 12.46 -1.57
C ASN A 48 4.02 12.48 -3.04
N LEU A 49 4.50 11.55 -3.85
CA LEU A 49 4.04 11.40 -5.24
C LEU A 49 2.53 11.11 -5.32
N ARG A 50 2.01 10.16 -4.51
CA ARG A 50 0.57 9.85 -4.47
C ARG A 50 -0.28 11.07 -4.10
N ARG A 51 0.16 11.89 -3.14
CA ARG A 51 -0.52 13.15 -2.77
C ARG A 51 -0.59 14.14 -3.92
N VAL A 52 0.52 14.34 -4.64
CA VAL A 52 0.55 15.21 -5.84
C VAL A 52 -0.38 14.68 -6.92
N LEU A 53 -0.36 13.37 -7.19
CA LEU A 53 -1.22 12.74 -8.19
C LEU A 53 -2.70 12.79 -7.80
N GLN A 54 -3.02 12.66 -6.51
CA GLN A 54 -4.38 12.81 -6.00
C GLN A 54 -4.90 14.23 -6.21
N ALA A 55 -4.08 15.25 -5.94
CA ALA A 55 -4.44 16.65 -6.17
C ALA A 55 -4.80 16.94 -7.64
N VAL A 56 -4.18 16.23 -8.59
CA VAL A 56 -4.50 16.32 -10.03
C VAL A 56 -5.43 15.20 -10.54
N ARG A 57 -6.08 14.45 -9.63
CA ARG A 57 -7.02 13.34 -9.94
C ARG A 57 -6.45 12.27 -10.88
N LYS A 58 -5.15 11.99 -10.76
CA LYS A 58 -4.44 10.90 -11.46
C LYS A 58 -4.18 9.69 -10.57
N HIS A 59 -4.46 9.79 -9.28
CA HIS A 59 -4.39 8.69 -8.33
C HIS A 59 -5.52 8.80 -7.29
N PRO A 60 -6.29 7.73 -7.02
CA PRO A 60 -6.28 6.47 -7.77
C PRO A 60 -6.76 6.67 -9.23
N PRO A 61 -6.37 5.78 -10.16
CA PRO A 61 -6.89 5.80 -11.53
C PRO A 61 -8.41 5.52 -11.54
N GLN A 62 -9.11 6.12 -12.50
CA GLN A 62 -10.54 5.89 -12.77
C GLN A 62 -10.72 4.83 -13.87
#